data_AF-A0A945Q511-F1
#
_entry.id   AF-A0A945Q511-F1
#
_cell.length_a   1.000
_cell.length_b   1.000
_cell.length_c   1.000
_cell.angle_alpha   90.00
_cell.angle_beta   90.00
_cell.angle_gamma   90.00
#
_symmetry.space_group_name_H-M   'P 1'
#
loop_
_entity.id
_entity.type
_entity.pdbx_description
1 polymer ?
#
loop_
_entity_poly.entity_id
_entity_poly.type
_entity_poly.pdbx_seq_one_letter_code
_entity_poly.pdbx_strand_id
1 'polypeptide(L)'
;MSITARTYVTISKIFVIKKRWLAVFAALMLLVTFSAQPVHAQTFAEDAQAAAAKGSVTLNDIPAIKKFLKFFGAKKLGNLELANAMFEGGVLKANVKFININWRFTAYSGGTLKDTFFTFGPTSKVSFKKMFKKVPGIELLDILVFDDQLLAIAGADLEIDAGDLPDGARAEIDRFYEGGDDYTFEVAQGLKYFGALDLGEAKALDDAIKFLGGKSSKVQLTTGLSGGILDAMLGGSLPTPELSLTASLPTFRPKIGGLIQLPANVQFSFNASLSTEGASVGFAGATDFKIGGQTVPMTLEQAITLDTSGAPEIGVSMSIFEGEPWKKAFGLKFLTIEDYAMEMTADASGTLSVGTSGKTSIGGKRFDVATSAQIGTTTAGFPLPEALSLEIDDGPNKVGSLSLKDMLSIYRDLLKVTSGGNIKVPLDFVPDVAIAGTEKGKGPKIAINLEAGGKFGFDISGALRILGTNLATVETAFMSADEGIEIKANTKKLNIGPISLPNAKVDIVARVNREEGTFPPPKVKIRAEAFSLFGSKAAIDVTMLLTSATMLANADFGELFKFDLKAFAGIKDLKKFTDFAKTDFFLAASLKSDPAKWIRTAGKDAVKKAFDGLKPGLDKAVKDLTAAQ
;
A
#
# COMPACT_ATOMS: atom_id res chain seq x y z
N MET A 1 27.85 -49.91 -58.69
CA MET A 1 28.20 -50.98 -59.65
C MET A 1 27.59 -52.26 -59.12
N SER A 2 26.71 -52.87 -59.92
CA SER A 2 25.84 -53.98 -59.53
C SER A 2 26.53 -55.34 -59.63
N ILE A 3 25.90 -56.32 -58.97
CA ILE A 3 25.74 -57.74 -59.33
C ILE A 3 26.27 -58.75 -58.31
N THR A 4 25.26 -59.33 -57.68
CA THR A 4 25.04 -60.61 -56.99
C THR A 4 25.51 -61.86 -57.75
N ALA A 5 26.00 -62.89 -57.05
CA ALA A 5 25.72 -64.33 -57.25
C ALA A 5 26.50 -65.15 -56.19
N ARG A 6 25.90 -65.66 -55.11
CA ARG A 6 25.22 -66.97 -54.95
C ARG A 6 25.88 -68.15 -55.69
N THR A 7 26.38 -69.11 -54.92
CA THR A 7 26.05 -70.53 -55.13
C THR A 7 25.96 -71.25 -53.77
N TYR A 8 24.85 -71.96 -53.60
CA TYR A 8 24.46 -72.80 -52.46
C TYR A 8 24.66 -74.28 -52.83
N VAL A 9 24.50 -75.12 -51.81
CA VAL A 9 23.99 -76.52 -51.80
C VAL A 9 25.05 -77.51 -51.29
N THR A 10 24.84 -78.44 -50.35
CA THR A 10 23.82 -78.81 -49.32
C THR A 10 24.42 -80.07 -48.64
N ILE A 11 23.89 -80.46 -47.47
CA ILE A 11 23.79 -81.82 -46.87
C ILE A 11 24.30 -81.74 -45.41
N SER A 12 23.51 -81.28 -44.44
CA SER A 12 22.35 -81.90 -43.79
C SER A 12 22.69 -82.79 -42.59
N LYS A 13 22.09 -82.38 -41.45
CA LYS A 13 21.66 -83.16 -40.28
C LYS A 13 22.74 -83.80 -39.41
N ILE A 14 22.89 -83.26 -38.19
CA ILE A 14 22.71 -83.93 -36.88
C ILE A 14 22.84 -82.83 -35.79
N PHE A 15 22.08 -82.93 -34.69
CA PHE A 15 21.94 -81.99 -33.55
C PHE A 15 20.86 -80.90 -33.62
N VAL A 16 19.59 -81.33 -33.66
CA VAL A 16 18.48 -80.63 -32.99
C VAL A 16 18.21 -81.40 -31.70
N ILE A 17 18.70 -80.89 -30.56
CA ILE A 17 18.26 -81.08 -29.16
C ILE A 17 19.31 -80.32 -28.32
N LYS A 18 19.16 -78.98 -28.17
CA LYS A 18 19.86 -78.18 -27.13
C LYS A 18 19.41 -76.70 -27.04
N LYS A 19 18.22 -76.32 -27.52
CA LYS A 19 17.76 -74.92 -27.51
C LYS A 19 16.54 -74.59 -26.64
N ARG A 20 15.86 -75.59 -26.06
CA ARG A 20 14.66 -75.35 -25.21
C ARG A 20 14.95 -75.26 -23.71
N TRP A 21 16.07 -75.79 -23.23
CA TRP A 21 16.47 -75.63 -21.82
C TRP A 21 17.17 -74.31 -21.53
N LEU A 22 17.80 -73.67 -22.54
CA LEU A 22 18.49 -72.39 -22.35
C LEU A 22 17.52 -71.21 -22.19
N ALA A 23 16.35 -71.26 -22.84
CA ALA A 23 15.32 -70.22 -22.74
C ALA A 23 14.56 -70.29 -21.40
N VAL A 24 14.35 -71.49 -20.85
CA VAL A 24 13.74 -71.69 -19.53
C VAL A 24 14.73 -71.33 -18.42
N PHE A 25 16.02 -71.65 -18.57
CA PHE A 25 17.05 -71.22 -17.61
C PHE A 25 17.32 -69.71 -17.66
N ALA A 26 17.24 -69.09 -18.84
CA ALA A 26 17.34 -67.63 -18.97
C ALA A 26 16.10 -66.92 -18.39
N ALA A 27 14.90 -67.48 -18.54
CA ALA A 27 13.68 -66.94 -17.93
C ALA A 27 13.64 -67.14 -16.40
N LEU A 28 14.14 -68.28 -15.90
CA LEU A 28 14.31 -68.51 -14.44
C LEU A 28 15.43 -67.66 -13.83
N MET A 29 16.52 -67.41 -14.56
CA MET A 29 17.57 -66.47 -14.11
C MET A 29 17.09 -65.01 -14.16
N LEU A 30 16.23 -64.63 -15.11
CA LEU A 30 15.61 -63.30 -15.15
C LEU A 30 14.54 -63.09 -14.08
N LEU A 31 13.83 -64.15 -13.66
CA LEU A 31 12.91 -64.12 -12.52
C LEU A 31 13.63 -64.07 -11.16
N VAL A 32 14.90 -64.46 -11.08
CA VAL A 32 15.72 -64.38 -9.85
C VAL A 32 16.51 -63.06 -9.76
N THR A 33 16.61 -62.28 -10.84
CA THR A 33 17.27 -60.96 -10.82
C THR A 33 16.33 -59.78 -10.55
N PHE A 34 15.03 -60.00 -10.35
CA PHE A 34 14.08 -58.95 -9.93
C PHE A 34 13.93 -58.79 -8.40
N SER A 35 14.77 -59.46 -7.60
CA SER A 35 14.81 -59.30 -6.14
C SER A 35 16.22 -59.14 -5.56
N ALA A 36 17.24 -58.99 -6.41
CA ALA A 36 18.59 -58.75 -5.95
C ALA A 36 18.78 -57.25 -5.68
N GLN A 37 18.60 -56.85 -4.42
CA GLN A 37 19.14 -55.59 -3.91
C GLN A 37 20.62 -55.48 -4.35
N PRO A 38 21.11 -54.30 -4.79
CA PRO A 38 22.51 -54.13 -5.15
C PRO A 38 23.39 -54.59 -3.98
N VAL A 39 24.57 -55.19 -4.27
CA VAL A 39 25.46 -55.81 -3.26
C VAL A 39 25.72 -54.87 -2.06
N HIS A 40 25.75 -53.56 -2.28
CA HIS A 40 25.90 -52.54 -1.24
C HIS A 40 24.63 -52.31 -0.37
N ALA A 41 23.42 -52.49 -0.90
CA ALA A 41 22.18 -52.47 -0.12
C ALA A 41 22.02 -53.74 0.74
N GLN A 42 22.47 -54.90 0.25
CA GLN A 42 22.51 -56.13 1.06
C GLN A 42 23.44 -55.99 2.27
N THR A 43 24.61 -55.37 2.10
CA THR A 43 25.53 -55.11 3.22
C THR A 43 24.96 -54.16 4.27
N PHE A 44 24.12 -53.19 3.88
CA PHE A 44 23.46 -52.31 4.85
C PHE A 44 22.41 -53.06 5.66
N ALA A 45 21.59 -53.91 5.02
CA ALA A 45 20.56 -54.69 5.71
C ALA A 45 21.17 -55.64 6.77
N GLU A 46 22.28 -56.31 6.45
CA GLU A 46 23.02 -57.16 7.39
C GLU A 46 23.59 -56.35 8.58
N ASP A 47 24.27 -55.24 8.29
CA ASP A 47 24.82 -54.33 9.32
C ASP A 47 23.71 -53.77 10.23
N ALA A 48 22.57 -53.38 9.65
CA ALA A 48 21.42 -52.82 10.36
C ALA A 48 20.70 -53.87 11.22
N GLN A 49 20.56 -55.11 10.75
CA GLN A 49 20.03 -56.23 11.55
C GLN A 49 20.95 -56.57 12.73
N ALA A 50 22.28 -56.58 12.52
CA ALA A 50 23.25 -56.81 13.58
C ALA A 50 23.22 -55.68 14.63
N ALA A 51 22.99 -54.44 14.21
CA ALA A 51 22.76 -53.31 15.09
C ALA A 51 21.45 -53.44 15.88
N ALA A 52 20.35 -53.81 15.23
CA ALA A 52 19.05 -54.03 15.87
C ALA A 52 19.12 -55.12 16.96
N ALA A 53 19.86 -56.20 16.72
CA ALA A 53 20.03 -57.30 17.68
C ALA A 53 20.70 -56.87 18.99
N LYS A 54 21.46 -55.76 19.01
CA LYS A 54 22.13 -55.23 20.20
C LYS A 54 21.21 -54.32 21.03
N GLY A 55 20.10 -53.85 20.49
CA GLY A 55 19.11 -53.00 21.17
C GLY A 55 19.55 -51.54 21.39
N SER A 56 20.81 -51.27 21.74
CA SER A 56 21.41 -49.94 21.75
C SER A 56 22.76 -49.94 21.03
N VAL A 57 22.93 -49.02 20.07
CA VAL A 57 24.17 -48.85 19.28
C VAL A 57 24.38 -47.38 18.92
N THR A 58 25.56 -47.01 18.47
CA THR A 58 25.80 -45.71 17.81
C THR A 58 25.79 -45.84 16.29
N LEU A 59 25.58 -44.74 15.56
CA LEU A 59 25.67 -44.74 14.09
C LEU A 59 27.06 -45.17 13.58
N ASN A 60 28.12 -44.95 14.37
CA ASN A 60 29.48 -45.41 14.08
C ASN A 60 29.68 -46.92 14.25
N ASP A 61 28.76 -47.61 14.93
CA ASP A 61 28.81 -49.07 15.10
C ASP A 61 28.26 -49.81 13.88
N ILE A 62 27.65 -49.09 12.93
CA ILE A 62 27.11 -49.60 11.67
C ILE A 62 28.11 -49.25 10.55
N PRO A 63 28.92 -50.20 10.04
CA PRO A 63 30.01 -49.93 9.11
C PRO A 63 29.60 -49.13 7.86
N ALA A 64 28.47 -49.49 7.23
CA ALA A 64 27.93 -48.78 6.08
C ALA A 64 27.64 -47.29 6.38
N ILE A 65 26.97 -47.00 7.51
CA ILE A 65 26.66 -45.64 7.96
C ILE A 65 27.92 -44.89 8.35
N LYS A 66 28.86 -45.52 9.09
CA LYS A 66 30.13 -44.92 9.46
C LYS A 66 30.92 -44.42 8.25
N LYS A 67 30.96 -45.23 7.18
CA LYS A 67 31.62 -44.87 5.92
C LYS A 67 30.92 -43.68 5.25
N PHE A 68 29.59 -43.68 5.23
CA PHE A 68 28.77 -42.56 4.74
C PHE A 68 29.03 -41.27 5.53
N LEU A 69 28.95 -41.31 6.87
CA LEU A 69 29.16 -40.15 7.74
C LEU A 69 30.58 -39.58 7.62
N LYS A 70 31.59 -40.44 7.45
CA LYS A 70 32.97 -40.02 7.22
C LYS A 70 33.13 -39.30 5.88
N PHE A 71 32.42 -39.72 4.85
CA PHE A 71 32.45 -39.10 3.53
C PHE A 71 31.88 -37.67 3.55
N PHE A 72 30.79 -37.43 4.29
CA PHE A 72 30.14 -36.12 4.37
C PHE A 72 30.66 -35.20 5.49
N GLY A 73 31.68 -35.61 6.22
CA GLY A 73 32.20 -34.82 7.34
C GLY A 73 31.25 -34.72 8.54
N ALA A 74 30.14 -35.46 8.55
CA ALA A 74 29.13 -35.45 9.60
C ALA A 74 29.52 -36.33 10.81
N LYS A 75 30.77 -36.19 11.28
CA LYS A 75 31.36 -37.02 12.33
C LYS A 75 30.58 -36.99 13.66
N LYS A 76 29.88 -35.88 13.94
CA LYS A 76 29.06 -35.72 15.15
C LYS A 76 27.82 -36.61 15.15
N LEU A 77 27.21 -36.88 13.98
CA LEU A 77 26.09 -37.83 13.87
C LEU A 77 26.52 -39.24 14.29
N GLY A 78 27.77 -39.61 14.02
CA GLY A 78 28.29 -40.96 14.29
C GLY A 78 28.19 -41.40 15.75
N ASN A 79 28.17 -40.45 16.70
CA ASN A 79 28.14 -40.72 18.13
C ASN A 79 26.73 -40.67 18.73
N LEU A 80 25.69 -40.48 17.92
CA LEU A 80 24.31 -40.53 18.39
C LEU A 80 23.97 -41.94 18.87
N GLU A 81 23.52 -42.04 20.12
CA GLU A 81 23.01 -43.29 20.69
C GLU A 81 21.61 -43.58 20.15
N LEU A 82 21.49 -44.72 19.47
CA LEU A 82 20.26 -45.27 18.94
C LEU A 82 19.70 -46.30 19.93
N ALA A 83 18.67 -45.92 20.67
CA ALA A 83 17.98 -46.81 21.59
C ALA A 83 16.81 -47.53 20.90
N ASN A 84 16.54 -48.77 21.30
CA ASN A 84 15.48 -49.62 20.73
C ASN A 84 15.61 -49.77 19.20
N ALA A 85 16.85 -50.00 18.73
CA ALA A 85 17.12 -50.18 17.31
C ALA A 85 16.40 -51.43 16.76
N MET A 86 15.71 -51.28 15.62
CA MET A 86 14.94 -52.33 14.96
C MET A 86 15.13 -52.22 13.44
N PHE A 87 15.22 -53.33 12.73
CA PHE A 87 15.25 -53.35 11.27
C PHE A 87 13.93 -53.92 10.74
N GLU A 88 13.12 -53.07 10.11
CA GLU A 88 11.77 -53.41 9.67
C GLU A 88 11.45 -52.66 8.36
N GLY A 89 10.81 -53.34 7.42
CA GLY A 89 10.36 -52.73 6.16
C GLY A 89 11.50 -52.08 5.36
N GLY A 90 12.70 -52.68 5.38
CA GLY A 90 13.87 -52.21 4.62
C GLY A 90 14.64 -51.03 5.21
N VAL A 91 14.31 -50.60 6.43
CA VAL A 91 14.98 -49.46 7.11
C VAL A 91 15.39 -49.81 8.53
N LEU A 92 16.40 -49.12 9.04
CA LEU A 92 16.74 -49.13 10.46
C LEU A 92 15.94 -48.04 11.19
N LYS A 93 15.14 -48.43 12.17
CA LYS A 93 14.39 -47.54 13.06
C LYS A 93 15.00 -47.53 14.45
N ALA A 94 15.04 -46.38 15.11
CA ALA A 94 15.48 -46.26 16.50
C ALA A 94 14.90 -45.02 17.17
N ASN A 95 15.09 -44.89 18.48
CA ASN A 95 14.86 -43.64 19.20
C ASN A 95 16.20 -42.97 19.49
N VAL A 96 16.27 -41.66 19.30
CA VAL A 96 17.46 -40.85 19.60
C VAL A 96 17.03 -39.56 20.31
N LYS A 97 17.88 -39.07 21.21
CA LYS A 97 17.62 -37.82 21.94
C LYS A 97 18.74 -36.82 21.69
N PHE A 98 18.38 -35.64 21.20
CA PHE A 98 19.27 -34.48 21.13
C PHE A 98 18.44 -33.20 21.27
N ILE A 99 19.08 -32.10 21.72
CA ILE A 99 18.44 -30.81 22.07
C ILE A 99 17.20 -30.91 22.97
N ASN A 100 17.20 -31.86 23.92
CA ASN A 100 16.06 -32.16 24.80
C ASN A 100 14.77 -32.60 24.07
N ILE A 101 14.87 -33.06 22.83
CA ILE A 101 13.77 -33.62 22.05
C ILE A 101 14.07 -35.10 21.80
N ASN A 102 13.04 -35.94 21.94
CA ASN A 102 13.08 -37.33 21.55
C ASN A 102 12.63 -37.45 20.10
N TRP A 103 13.44 -38.12 19.28
CA TRP A 103 13.25 -38.29 17.86
C TRP A 103 13.13 -39.77 17.53
N ARG A 104 12.21 -40.10 16.62
CA ARG A 104 12.20 -41.34 15.85
C ARG A 104 13.21 -41.16 14.73
N PHE A 105 14.21 -42.02 14.73
CA PHE A 105 15.26 -42.07 13.73
C PHE A 105 14.95 -43.16 12.72
N THR A 106 15.04 -42.84 11.43
CA THR A 106 14.97 -43.83 10.36
C THR A 106 16.18 -43.66 9.43
N ALA A 107 16.83 -44.78 9.09
CA ALA A 107 17.93 -44.81 8.14
C ALA A 107 17.66 -45.79 7.00
N TYR A 108 17.94 -45.31 5.80
CA TYR A 108 17.89 -46.10 4.57
C TYR A 108 19.16 -45.92 3.76
N SER A 109 19.62 -46.99 3.11
CA SER A 109 20.68 -46.95 2.11
C SER A 109 20.40 -47.93 0.97
N GLY A 110 20.24 -47.40 -0.24
CA GLY A 110 20.24 -48.16 -1.50
C GLY A 110 21.64 -48.59 -1.96
N GLY A 111 22.67 -48.34 -1.16
CA GLY A 111 24.06 -48.73 -1.45
C GLY A 111 24.88 -47.67 -2.19
N THR A 112 24.28 -46.56 -2.62
CA THR A 112 24.99 -45.37 -3.13
C THR A 112 24.70 -44.15 -2.27
N LEU A 113 25.54 -43.11 -2.41
CA LEU A 113 25.36 -41.84 -1.69
C LEU A 113 24.09 -41.09 -2.12
N LYS A 114 23.63 -41.30 -3.35
CA LYS A 114 22.43 -40.69 -3.91
C LYS A 114 21.14 -41.35 -3.46
N ASP A 115 21.25 -42.55 -2.88
CA ASP A 115 20.10 -43.37 -2.44
C ASP A 115 20.16 -43.62 -0.93
N THR A 116 20.86 -42.77 -0.18
CA THR A 116 21.04 -42.92 1.28
C THR A 116 20.59 -41.66 1.99
N PHE A 117 19.71 -41.83 2.98
CA PHE A 117 19.18 -40.74 3.78
C PHE A 117 18.92 -41.16 5.23
N PHE A 118 18.85 -40.15 6.10
CA PHE A 118 18.42 -40.30 7.48
C PHE A 118 17.27 -39.35 7.76
N THR A 119 16.30 -39.78 8.55
CA THR A 119 15.22 -38.92 9.01
C THR A 119 15.11 -38.88 10.53
N PHE A 120 14.61 -37.75 11.04
CA PHE A 120 14.29 -37.54 12.44
C PHE A 120 12.88 -36.95 12.54
N GLY A 121 11.91 -37.78 12.92
CA GLY A 121 10.55 -37.35 13.22
C GLY A 121 10.36 -37.23 14.73
N PRO A 122 9.93 -36.09 15.30
CA PRO A 122 9.82 -35.97 16.74
C PRO A 122 8.73 -36.93 17.27
N THR A 123 8.90 -37.44 18.49
CA THR A 123 7.91 -38.33 19.12
C THR A 123 6.69 -37.58 19.66
N SER A 124 6.75 -36.25 19.69
CA SER A 124 5.72 -35.34 20.18
C SER A 124 5.84 -34.01 19.45
N LYS A 125 4.75 -33.24 19.31
CA LYS A 125 4.77 -31.91 18.66
C LYS A 125 5.85 -31.01 19.27
N VAL A 126 6.68 -30.40 18.42
CA VAL A 126 7.80 -29.53 18.84
C VAL A 126 7.54 -28.09 18.40
N SER A 127 7.68 -27.15 19.34
CA SER A 127 7.63 -25.71 19.07
C SER A 127 8.96 -25.18 18.57
N PHE A 128 8.93 -24.16 17.72
CA PHE A 128 10.13 -23.53 17.18
C PHE A 128 10.98 -22.88 18.29
N LYS A 129 10.37 -22.35 19.35
CA LYS A 129 11.11 -21.84 20.51
C LYS A 129 11.98 -22.88 21.23
N LYS A 130 11.68 -24.17 21.08
CA LYS A 130 12.50 -25.27 21.61
C LYS A 130 13.58 -25.71 20.64
N MET A 131 13.44 -25.38 19.35
CA MET A 131 14.39 -25.76 18.31
C MET A 131 15.42 -24.69 18.00
N PHE A 132 15.14 -23.42 18.24
CA PHE A 132 16.01 -22.30 17.86
C PHE A 132 16.32 -21.37 19.04
N LYS A 133 17.41 -20.60 18.92
CA LYS A 133 17.70 -19.50 19.86
C LYS A 133 16.55 -18.48 19.85
N LYS A 134 16.29 -17.89 21.02
CA LYS A 134 15.25 -16.85 21.16
C LYS A 134 15.58 -15.64 20.30
N VAL A 135 14.60 -15.20 19.52
CA VAL A 135 14.60 -13.95 18.74
C VAL A 135 13.25 -13.24 18.90
N PRO A 136 13.15 -11.94 18.57
CA PRO A 136 11.89 -11.21 18.65
C PRO A 136 10.78 -11.91 17.86
N GLY A 137 9.62 -12.11 18.49
CA GLY A 137 8.42 -12.64 17.84
C GLY A 137 8.45 -14.14 17.53
N ILE A 138 9.42 -14.92 18.01
CA ILE A 138 9.48 -16.39 17.76
C ILE A 138 8.18 -17.12 18.16
N GLU A 139 7.43 -16.57 19.10
CA GLU A 139 6.12 -17.05 19.53
C GLU A 139 5.07 -17.03 18.39
N LEU A 140 5.26 -16.22 17.34
CA LEU A 140 4.44 -16.25 16.12
C LEU A 140 4.51 -17.59 15.40
N LEU A 141 5.67 -18.23 15.33
CA LEU A 141 5.76 -19.54 14.68
C LEU A 141 5.23 -20.67 15.58
N ASP A 142 5.12 -20.44 16.88
CA ASP A 142 4.52 -21.42 17.79
C ASP A 142 2.99 -21.50 17.64
N ILE A 143 2.35 -20.58 16.90
CA ILE A 143 0.95 -20.73 16.50
C ILE A 143 0.77 -21.86 15.46
N LEU A 144 1.86 -22.26 14.79
CA LEU A 144 1.84 -23.33 13.80
C LEU A 144 1.71 -24.67 14.51
N VAL A 145 0.53 -25.27 14.42
CA VAL A 145 0.26 -26.58 15.01
C VAL A 145 0.51 -27.65 13.95
N PHE A 146 1.70 -28.24 13.97
CA PHE A 146 2.04 -29.33 13.05
C PHE A 146 1.32 -30.63 13.44
N ASP A 147 0.77 -31.31 12.43
CA ASP A 147 0.30 -32.68 12.52
C ASP A 147 1.50 -33.63 12.60
N ASP A 148 2.45 -33.44 11.67
CA ASP A 148 3.70 -34.20 11.57
C ASP A 148 4.87 -33.26 11.21
N GLN A 149 6.07 -33.62 11.63
CA GLN A 149 7.32 -32.91 11.34
C GLN A 149 8.41 -33.95 11.03
N LEU A 150 9.30 -33.64 10.10
CA LEU A 150 10.42 -34.51 9.73
C LEU A 150 11.63 -33.68 9.35
N LEU A 151 12.78 -34.03 9.92
CA LEU A 151 14.06 -33.57 9.43
C LEU A 151 14.66 -34.68 8.59
N ALA A 152 15.01 -34.42 7.33
CA ALA A 152 15.69 -35.36 6.47
C ALA A 152 17.11 -34.87 6.17
N ILE A 153 18.06 -35.81 6.21
CA ILE A 153 19.47 -35.57 5.88
C ILE A 153 19.81 -36.43 4.68
N ALA A 154 20.33 -35.80 3.63
CA ALA A 154 20.90 -36.49 2.49
C ALA A 154 22.36 -36.09 2.29
N GLY A 155 23.16 -37.06 1.89
CA GLY A 155 24.59 -36.85 1.63
C GLY A 155 24.83 -36.19 0.27
N ALA A 156 24.06 -36.60 -0.74
CA ALA A 156 24.02 -35.98 -2.04
C ALA A 156 22.57 -35.58 -2.34
N ASP A 157 22.34 -34.86 -3.44
CA ASP A 157 20.99 -34.64 -3.93
C ASP A 157 20.30 -35.99 -4.15
N LEU A 158 19.25 -36.21 -3.37
CA LEU A 158 18.43 -37.41 -3.30
C LEU A 158 17.13 -37.14 -4.03
N GLU A 159 16.76 -38.07 -4.91
CA GLU A 159 15.52 -38.08 -5.65
C GLU A 159 15.10 -39.56 -5.75
N ILE A 160 14.05 -39.95 -5.02
CA ILE A 160 13.54 -41.32 -5.00
C ILE A 160 12.03 -41.30 -5.17
N ASP A 161 11.51 -41.98 -6.19
CA ASP A 161 10.07 -42.12 -6.39
C ASP A 161 9.44 -42.94 -5.25
N ALA A 162 8.21 -42.61 -4.87
CA ALA A 162 7.51 -43.25 -3.76
C ALA A 162 7.43 -44.78 -3.88
N GLY A 163 7.30 -45.29 -5.12
CA GLY A 163 7.30 -46.72 -5.41
C GLY A 163 8.63 -47.44 -5.10
N ASP A 164 9.74 -46.71 -5.16
CA ASP A 164 11.10 -47.23 -4.90
C ASP A 164 11.54 -47.05 -3.44
N LEU A 165 10.79 -46.27 -2.65
CA LEU A 165 11.00 -46.22 -1.21
C LEU A 165 10.64 -47.56 -0.55
N PRO A 166 11.46 -48.05 0.39
CA PRO A 166 11.09 -49.24 1.15
C PRO A 166 9.89 -48.92 2.07
N ASP A 167 9.03 -49.91 2.32
CA ASP A 167 7.76 -49.74 3.05
C ASP A 167 7.92 -49.02 4.39
N GLY A 168 9.02 -49.29 5.11
CA GLY A 168 9.32 -48.67 6.39
C GLY A 168 9.66 -47.17 6.31
N ALA A 169 10.25 -46.71 5.19
CA ALA A 169 10.46 -45.29 4.91
C ALA A 169 9.18 -44.63 4.39
N ARG A 170 8.46 -45.30 3.49
CA ARG A 170 7.20 -44.84 2.91
C ARG A 170 6.19 -44.46 4.00
N ALA A 171 6.06 -45.33 5.02
CA ALA A 171 5.18 -45.10 6.18
C ALA A 171 5.44 -43.80 6.98
N GLU A 172 6.65 -43.23 6.89
CA GLU A 172 7.00 -41.96 7.52
C GLU A 172 6.92 -40.77 6.56
N ILE A 173 7.23 -40.98 5.29
CA ILE A 173 7.37 -39.92 4.28
C ILE A 173 6.03 -39.55 3.65
N ASP A 174 5.12 -40.51 3.41
CA ASP A 174 3.83 -40.30 2.73
C ASP A 174 2.99 -39.17 3.34
N ARG A 175 3.13 -38.95 4.65
CA ARG A 175 2.38 -37.95 5.42
C ARG A 175 2.68 -36.51 4.99
N PHE A 176 3.78 -36.30 4.28
CA PHE A 176 4.25 -34.99 3.83
C PHE A 176 3.92 -34.69 2.35
N TYR A 177 3.20 -35.59 1.67
CA TYR A 177 2.83 -35.44 0.26
C TYR A 177 1.32 -35.62 0.08
N GLU A 178 0.73 -34.85 -0.83
CA GLU A 178 -0.67 -35.00 -1.25
C GLU A 178 -0.74 -35.96 -2.45
N GLY A 179 -1.50 -37.05 -2.36
CA GLY A 179 -1.72 -37.96 -3.50
C GLY A 179 -1.43 -39.45 -3.27
N GLY A 180 -0.85 -39.83 -2.13
CA GLY A 180 -0.51 -41.23 -1.86
C GLY A 180 0.82 -41.63 -2.53
N ASP A 181 0.83 -42.72 -3.30
CA ASP A 181 2.06 -43.33 -3.87
C ASP A 181 2.65 -42.59 -5.11
N ASP A 182 2.20 -41.38 -5.44
CA ASP A 182 2.61 -40.61 -6.63
C ASP A 182 3.34 -39.32 -6.24
N TYR A 183 4.53 -39.48 -5.63
CA TYR A 183 5.45 -38.38 -5.33
C TYR A 183 6.90 -38.81 -5.50
N THR A 184 7.79 -37.83 -5.59
CA THR A 184 9.24 -38.03 -5.55
C THR A 184 9.80 -37.42 -4.27
N PHE A 185 10.44 -38.25 -3.45
CA PHE A 185 11.09 -37.81 -2.22
C PHE A 185 12.41 -37.11 -2.55
N GLU A 186 12.37 -35.79 -2.51
CA GLU A 186 13.52 -34.95 -2.83
C GLU A 186 14.17 -34.36 -1.58
N VAL A 187 15.48 -34.60 -1.41
CA VAL A 187 16.29 -33.97 -0.37
C VAL A 187 17.61 -33.53 -0.99
N ALA A 188 17.79 -32.22 -1.16
CA ALA A 188 19.08 -31.67 -1.55
C ALA A 188 20.16 -32.05 -0.53
N GLN A 189 21.43 -32.09 -0.97
CA GLN A 189 22.55 -32.34 -0.06
C GLN A 189 22.48 -31.42 1.18
N GLY A 190 22.48 -32.04 2.36
CA GLY A 190 22.39 -31.32 3.64
C GLY A 190 21.14 -31.71 4.44
N LEU A 191 20.49 -30.71 5.04
CA LEU A 191 19.34 -30.88 5.93
C LEU A 191 18.11 -30.24 5.29
N LYS A 192 16.99 -30.98 5.23
CA LYS A 192 15.69 -30.48 4.78
C LYS A 192 14.65 -30.70 5.89
N TYR A 193 13.79 -29.72 6.11
CA TYR A 193 12.64 -29.84 6.98
C TYR A 193 11.39 -30.08 6.17
N PHE A 194 10.54 -30.98 6.65
CA PHE A 194 9.18 -31.22 6.19
C PHE A 194 8.23 -30.98 7.37
N GLY A 195 7.10 -30.33 7.10
CA GLY A 195 6.05 -30.11 8.07
C GLY A 195 4.69 -30.24 7.42
N ALA A 196 3.81 -31.03 8.03
CA ALA A 196 2.41 -31.10 7.68
C ALA A 196 1.62 -30.35 8.75
N LEU A 197 0.77 -29.41 8.37
CA LEU A 197 -0.12 -28.73 9.31
C LEU A 197 -1.50 -28.46 8.70
N ASP A 198 -2.52 -28.42 9.54
CA ASP A 198 -3.85 -27.95 9.17
C ASP A 198 -4.01 -26.50 9.60
N LEU A 199 -4.20 -25.60 8.62
CA LEU A 199 -4.41 -24.17 8.90
C LEU A 199 -5.65 -23.92 9.77
N GLY A 200 -6.61 -24.85 9.79
CA GLY A 200 -7.82 -24.78 10.59
C GLY A 200 -7.62 -25.05 12.08
N GLU A 201 -6.53 -25.71 12.49
CA GLU A 201 -6.25 -25.99 13.91
C GLU A 201 -5.80 -24.74 14.67
N ALA A 202 -5.19 -23.78 13.99
CA ALA A 202 -4.78 -22.52 14.57
C ALA A 202 -5.80 -21.42 14.27
N LYS A 203 -6.56 -20.99 15.29
CA LYS A 203 -7.62 -19.97 15.16
C LYS A 203 -7.17 -18.72 14.38
N ALA A 204 -5.95 -18.22 14.65
CA ALA A 204 -5.42 -17.05 13.96
C ALA A 204 -5.21 -17.29 12.44
N LEU A 205 -4.73 -18.48 12.05
CA LEU A 205 -4.55 -18.85 10.64
C LEU A 205 -5.91 -19.07 9.96
N ASP A 206 -6.84 -19.74 10.65
CA ASP A 206 -8.19 -20.00 10.18
C ASP A 206 -8.99 -18.70 9.96
N ASP A 207 -8.94 -17.79 10.94
CA ASP A 207 -9.58 -16.47 10.83
C ASP A 207 -8.93 -15.65 9.70
N ALA A 208 -7.60 -15.72 9.54
CA ALA A 208 -6.87 -15.01 8.50
C ALA A 208 -7.25 -15.50 7.08
N ILE A 209 -7.20 -16.81 6.82
CA ILE A 209 -7.56 -17.34 5.49
C ILE A 209 -9.04 -17.14 5.18
N LYS A 210 -9.94 -17.26 6.16
CA LYS A 210 -11.37 -16.93 6.02
C LYS A 210 -11.59 -15.46 5.73
N PHE A 211 -10.80 -14.58 6.36
CA PHE A 211 -10.84 -13.16 6.07
C PHE A 211 -10.49 -12.86 4.62
N LEU A 212 -9.54 -13.59 4.00
CA LEU A 212 -9.27 -13.48 2.56
C LEU A 212 -10.39 -14.08 1.69
N GLY A 213 -11.36 -14.81 2.27
CA GLY A 213 -12.42 -15.54 1.57
C GLY A 213 -12.03 -16.97 1.17
N GLY A 214 -10.90 -17.46 1.64
CA GLY A 214 -10.44 -18.83 1.44
C GLY A 214 -11.07 -19.83 2.41
N LYS A 215 -10.70 -21.10 2.23
CA LYS A 215 -11.00 -22.17 3.19
C LYS A 215 -9.69 -22.69 3.76
N SER A 216 -9.69 -22.94 5.06
CA SER A 216 -8.59 -23.63 5.72
C SER A 216 -8.39 -25.01 5.09
N SER A 217 -7.13 -25.38 4.92
CA SER A 217 -6.71 -26.64 4.30
C SER A 217 -5.46 -27.15 5.00
N LYS A 218 -5.20 -28.45 4.81
CA LYS A 218 -3.90 -29.01 5.13
C LYS A 218 -2.88 -28.49 4.14
N VAL A 219 -1.70 -28.14 4.66
CA VAL A 219 -0.60 -27.65 3.85
C VAL A 219 0.66 -28.45 4.18
N GLN A 220 1.43 -28.73 3.13
CA GLN A 220 2.72 -29.37 3.22
C GLN A 220 3.80 -28.33 3.02
N LEU A 221 4.66 -28.20 4.03
CA LEU A 221 5.74 -27.22 4.07
C LEU A 221 7.06 -27.95 3.93
N THR A 222 7.91 -27.47 3.03
CA THR A 222 9.28 -27.96 2.94
C THR A 222 10.25 -26.79 2.89
N THR A 223 11.45 -26.97 3.46
CA THR A 223 12.50 -25.97 3.37
C THR A 223 13.88 -26.57 3.59
N GLY A 224 14.88 -26.05 2.88
CA GLY A 224 16.28 -26.37 3.12
C GLY A 224 16.77 -25.65 4.37
N LEU A 225 17.53 -26.34 5.21
CA LEU A 225 18.16 -25.78 6.40
C LEU A 225 19.66 -25.69 6.22
N SER A 226 20.27 -24.60 6.69
CA SER A 226 21.71 -24.43 6.60
C SER A 226 22.45 -25.48 7.46
N GLY A 227 23.61 -25.96 6.99
CA GLY A 227 24.37 -27.02 7.66
C GLY A 227 24.78 -26.69 9.11
N GLY A 228 24.92 -25.39 9.43
CA GLY A 228 25.18 -24.92 10.78
C GLY A 228 24.06 -25.22 11.79
N ILE A 229 22.82 -25.39 11.33
CA ILE A 229 21.67 -25.75 12.16
C ILE A 229 21.87 -27.15 12.73
N LEU A 230 22.16 -28.12 11.86
CA LEU A 230 22.41 -29.51 12.26
C LEU A 230 23.60 -29.62 13.23
N ASP A 231 24.71 -28.96 12.91
CA ASP A 231 25.91 -28.98 13.75
C ASP A 231 25.70 -28.43 15.17
N ALA A 232 24.86 -27.39 15.28
CA ALA A 232 24.48 -26.80 16.56
C ALA A 232 23.59 -27.76 17.36
N MET A 233 22.57 -28.35 16.71
CA MET A 233 21.66 -29.30 17.34
C MET A 233 22.41 -30.54 17.87
N LEU A 234 23.32 -31.10 17.08
CA LEU A 234 24.16 -32.22 17.50
C LEU A 234 25.18 -31.85 18.58
N GLY A 235 25.64 -30.60 18.58
CA GLY A 235 26.49 -30.05 19.65
C GLY A 235 25.75 -29.80 20.97
N GLY A 236 24.45 -30.06 21.04
CA GLY A 236 23.62 -29.81 22.21
C GLY A 236 23.28 -28.33 22.43
N SER A 237 23.50 -27.48 21.41
CA SER A 237 23.22 -26.05 21.45
C SER A 237 22.02 -25.70 20.57
N LEU A 238 21.30 -24.64 20.92
CA LEU A 238 20.23 -24.15 20.05
C LEU A 238 20.86 -23.44 18.82
N PRO A 239 20.45 -23.77 17.58
CA PRO A 239 20.88 -23.10 16.36
C PRO A 239 20.41 -21.65 16.29
N THR A 240 21.15 -20.84 15.53
CA THR A 240 20.69 -19.50 15.11
C THR A 240 19.54 -19.65 14.12
N PRO A 241 18.45 -18.88 14.25
CA PRO A 241 17.30 -18.97 13.37
C PRO A 241 17.60 -18.55 11.92
N GLU A 242 17.28 -19.45 11.00
CA GLU A 242 17.24 -19.21 9.55
C GLU A 242 16.27 -20.23 8.94
N LEU A 243 15.04 -19.81 8.67
CA LEU A 243 13.96 -20.67 8.20
C LEU A 243 13.01 -19.87 7.29
N SER A 244 12.61 -20.48 6.18
CA SER A 244 11.53 -19.98 5.34
C SER A 244 10.65 -21.15 4.90
N LEU A 245 9.42 -21.20 5.41
CA LEU A 245 8.41 -22.20 5.10
C LEU A 245 7.38 -21.58 4.16
N THR A 246 7.14 -22.24 3.03
CA THR A 246 6.17 -21.78 2.04
C THR A 246 5.30 -22.94 1.58
N ALA A 247 4.00 -22.72 1.45
CA ALA A 247 3.07 -23.68 0.82
C ALA A 247 2.07 -22.94 -0.07
N SER A 248 1.90 -23.39 -1.31
CA SER A 248 0.84 -22.87 -2.17
C SER A 248 -0.52 -23.41 -1.75
N LEU A 249 -1.51 -22.52 -1.71
CA LEU A 249 -2.90 -22.86 -1.43
C LEU A 249 -3.67 -23.10 -2.73
N PRO A 250 -4.83 -23.77 -2.67
CA PRO A 250 -5.75 -23.81 -3.79
C PRO A 250 -6.12 -22.41 -4.27
N THR A 251 -6.31 -22.26 -5.57
CA THR A 251 -6.74 -20.99 -6.16
C THR A 251 -8.20 -20.70 -5.78
N PHE A 252 -8.48 -19.50 -5.27
CA PHE A 252 -9.85 -19.04 -4.98
C PHE A 252 -10.05 -17.57 -5.35
N ARG A 253 -11.31 -17.13 -5.44
CA ARG A 253 -11.64 -15.72 -5.63
C ARG A 253 -11.70 -15.02 -4.27
N PRO A 254 -10.80 -14.04 -3.98
CA PRO A 254 -10.76 -13.40 -2.68
C PRO A 254 -12.07 -12.68 -2.35
N LYS A 255 -12.50 -12.79 -1.10
CA LYS A 255 -13.65 -12.09 -0.52
C LYS A 255 -13.26 -11.47 0.83
N ILE A 256 -12.53 -10.37 0.76
CA ILE A 256 -11.89 -9.71 1.91
C ILE A 256 -12.93 -9.27 2.92
N GLY A 257 -12.82 -9.76 4.15
CA GLY A 257 -13.75 -9.51 5.26
C GLY A 257 -15.20 -9.93 4.97
N GLY A 258 -15.47 -10.72 3.93
CA GLY A 258 -16.82 -10.98 3.45
C GLY A 258 -17.49 -9.78 2.75
N LEU A 259 -16.79 -8.66 2.58
CA LEU A 259 -17.34 -7.38 2.13
C LEU A 259 -16.77 -6.93 0.79
N ILE A 260 -15.51 -7.19 0.48
CA ILE A 260 -14.93 -6.84 -0.83
C ILE A 260 -14.67 -8.11 -1.62
N GLN A 261 -15.39 -8.30 -2.72
CA GLN A 261 -15.11 -9.41 -3.62
C GLN A 261 -14.21 -8.96 -4.78
N LEU A 262 -13.01 -9.52 -4.86
CA LEU A 262 -12.10 -9.25 -5.96
C LEU A 262 -12.56 -10.00 -7.23
N PRO A 263 -12.37 -9.45 -8.44
CA PRO A 263 -12.83 -10.03 -9.70
C PRO A 263 -11.88 -11.09 -10.27
N ALA A 264 -10.69 -11.26 -9.70
CA ALA A 264 -9.69 -12.23 -10.14
C ALA A 264 -9.56 -13.39 -9.15
N ASN A 265 -9.22 -14.56 -9.66
CA ASN A 265 -8.78 -15.67 -8.82
C ASN A 265 -7.31 -15.45 -8.44
N VAL A 266 -6.94 -15.82 -7.22
CA VAL A 266 -5.59 -15.67 -6.68
C VAL A 266 -5.16 -17.01 -6.10
N GLN A 267 -3.94 -17.42 -6.44
CA GLN A 267 -3.26 -18.49 -5.74
C GLN A 267 -2.43 -17.85 -4.63
N PHE A 268 -2.89 -17.98 -3.39
CA PHE A 268 -2.12 -17.53 -2.24
C PHE A 268 -1.07 -18.58 -1.88
N SER A 269 0.04 -18.14 -1.30
CA SER A 269 0.98 -18.97 -0.58
C SER A 269 0.92 -18.61 0.89
N PHE A 270 0.85 -19.62 1.75
CA PHE A 270 1.18 -19.47 3.16
C PHE A 270 2.70 -19.30 3.29
N ASN A 271 3.13 -18.31 4.06
CA ASN A 271 4.53 -18.01 4.31
C ASN A 271 4.76 -17.91 5.82
N ALA A 272 5.80 -18.59 6.31
CA ALA A 272 6.32 -18.38 7.65
C ALA A 272 7.84 -18.29 7.61
N SER A 273 8.43 -17.27 8.23
CA SER A 273 9.88 -17.09 8.27
C SER A 273 10.38 -16.83 9.67
N LEU A 274 11.62 -17.25 9.93
CA LEU A 274 12.33 -17.01 11.17
C LEU A 274 13.78 -16.66 10.84
N SER A 275 14.22 -15.47 11.27
CA SER A 275 15.59 -14.98 11.10
C SER A 275 16.13 -14.41 12.41
N THR A 276 17.36 -13.90 12.38
CA THR A 276 17.92 -13.14 13.51
C THR A 276 17.20 -11.83 13.79
N GLU A 277 16.47 -11.29 12.82
CA GLU A 277 15.74 -10.03 12.92
C GLU A 277 14.35 -10.22 13.53
N GLY A 278 13.72 -11.37 13.30
CA GLY A 278 12.45 -11.73 13.90
C GLY A 278 11.73 -12.86 13.17
N ALA A 279 10.44 -13.00 13.45
CA ALA A 279 9.54 -13.95 12.81
C ALA A 279 8.42 -13.26 12.03
N SER A 280 7.96 -13.90 10.96
CA SER A 280 6.75 -13.48 10.23
C SER A 280 5.90 -14.69 9.86
N VAL A 281 4.59 -14.52 9.88
CA VAL A 281 3.61 -15.51 9.41
C VAL A 281 2.52 -14.78 8.64
N GLY A 282 2.10 -15.33 7.50
CA GLY A 282 1.11 -14.67 6.67
C GLY A 282 0.76 -15.42 5.40
N PHE A 283 -0.04 -14.76 4.57
CA PHE A 283 -0.42 -15.22 3.24
C PHE A 283 -0.04 -14.16 2.22
N ALA A 284 0.51 -14.57 1.08
CA ALA A 284 0.80 -13.68 -0.02
C ALA A 284 0.29 -14.26 -1.34
N GLY A 285 -0.32 -13.44 -2.19
CA GLY A 285 -0.79 -13.86 -3.50
C GLY A 285 -0.62 -12.75 -4.52
N ALA A 286 -0.17 -13.10 -5.72
CA ALA A 286 -0.07 -12.15 -6.83
C ALA A 286 -1.09 -12.50 -7.91
N THR A 287 -1.68 -11.50 -8.55
CA THR A 287 -2.56 -11.68 -9.70
C THR A 287 -2.60 -10.44 -10.57
N ASP A 288 -2.98 -10.63 -11.83
CA ASP A 288 -3.26 -9.55 -12.76
C ASP A 288 -4.73 -9.11 -12.63
N PHE A 289 -4.93 -7.85 -12.25
CA PHE A 289 -6.26 -7.27 -12.11
C PHE A 289 -6.62 -6.49 -13.38
N LYS A 290 -7.85 -6.65 -13.90
CA LYS A 290 -8.37 -5.83 -15.00
C LYS A 290 -9.28 -4.70 -14.48
N ILE A 291 -8.82 -3.44 -14.57
CA ILE A 291 -9.61 -2.23 -14.23
C ILE A 291 -9.77 -1.38 -15.48
N GLY A 292 -11.00 -1.11 -15.93
CA GLY A 292 -11.25 -0.11 -16.98
C GLY A 292 -10.49 -0.34 -18.30
N GLY A 293 -10.20 -1.60 -18.64
CA GLY A 293 -9.42 -2.00 -19.82
C GLY A 293 -7.90 -2.05 -19.62
N GLN A 294 -7.38 -1.64 -18.45
CA GLN A 294 -5.99 -1.80 -18.06
C GLN A 294 -5.83 -3.09 -17.25
N THR A 295 -4.78 -3.87 -17.54
CA THR A 295 -4.32 -4.95 -16.67
C THR A 295 -3.22 -4.41 -15.78
N VAL A 296 -3.30 -4.63 -14.47
CA VAL A 296 -2.35 -4.14 -13.47
C VAL A 296 -1.94 -5.29 -12.53
N PRO A 297 -0.64 -5.43 -12.21
CA PRO A 297 -0.21 -6.41 -11.23
C PRO A 297 -0.65 -5.99 -9.83
N MET A 298 -1.15 -6.95 -9.06
CA MET A 298 -1.59 -6.76 -7.69
C MET A 298 -0.96 -7.83 -6.81
N THR A 299 -0.41 -7.40 -5.68
CA THR A 299 -0.02 -8.29 -4.59
C THR A 299 -1.01 -8.12 -3.45
N LEU A 300 -1.46 -9.23 -2.88
CA LEU A 300 -2.22 -9.25 -1.63
C LEU A 300 -1.34 -9.87 -0.57
N GLU A 301 -1.13 -9.16 0.53
CA GLU A 301 -0.43 -9.69 1.68
C GLU A 301 -1.33 -9.62 2.92
N GLN A 302 -1.28 -10.67 3.71
CA GLN A 302 -1.93 -10.74 5.00
C GLN A 302 -0.87 -11.15 6.01
N ALA A 303 -0.63 -10.30 7.00
CA ALA A 303 0.35 -10.55 8.04
C ALA A 303 -0.37 -10.89 9.36
N ILE A 304 0.22 -11.80 10.11
CA ILE A 304 -0.22 -12.12 11.46
C ILE A 304 0.85 -11.61 12.42
N THR A 305 0.47 -10.68 13.28
CA THR A 305 1.33 -10.03 14.26
C THR A 305 0.97 -10.49 15.68
N LEU A 306 1.79 -10.13 16.67
CA LEU A 306 1.42 -10.28 18.08
C LEU A 306 1.12 -8.90 18.65
N ASP A 307 0.05 -8.80 19.42
CA ASP A 307 -0.25 -7.61 20.21
C ASP A 307 0.72 -7.45 21.40
N THR A 308 0.56 -6.37 22.16
CA THR A 308 1.40 -6.10 23.34
C THR A 308 1.27 -7.13 24.47
N SER A 309 0.22 -7.96 24.45
CA SER A 309 0.01 -9.06 25.40
C SER A 309 0.61 -10.39 24.91
N GLY A 310 1.10 -10.44 23.68
CA GLY A 310 1.60 -11.63 23.01
C GLY A 310 0.49 -12.48 22.38
N ALA A 311 -0.74 -11.96 22.26
CA ALA A 311 -1.84 -12.61 21.56
C ALA A 311 -1.75 -12.31 20.05
N PRO A 312 -2.09 -13.28 19.16
CA PRO A 312 -2.10 -13.03 17.73
C PRO A 312 -3.13 -11.95 17.34
N GLU A 313 -2.68 -10.96 16.58
CA GLU A 313 -3.49 -9.94 15.94
C GLU A 313 -3.36 -10.10 14.41
N ILE A 314 -4.48 -9.96 13.69
CA ILE A 314 -4.51 -10.15 12.24
C ILE A 314 -4.54 -8.77 11.58
N GLY A 315 -3.47 -8.43 10.85
CA GLY A 315 -3.40 -7.21 10.03
C GLY A 315 -3.37 -7.58 8.54
N VAL A 316 -4.19 -6.94 7.70
CA VAL A 316 -4.18 -7.20 6.26
C VAL A 316 -3.71 -5.95 5.51
N SER A 317 -2.63 -6.10 4.76
CA SER A 317 -2.05 -5.03 3.95
C SER A 317 -2.08 -5.43 2.48
N MET A 318 -2.92 -4.78 1.68
CA MET A 318 -2.96 -5.03 0.24
C MET A 318 -2.08 -4.01 -0.50
N SER A 319 -0.87 -4.42 -0.87
CA SER A 319 0.01 -3.62 -1.75
C SER A 319 -0.33 -3.90 -3.21
N ILE A 320 -1.14 -3.03 -3.79
CA ILE A 320 -1.59 -3.14 -5.18
C ILE A 320 -0.73 -2.16 -5.98
N PHE A 321 -0.26 -2.44 -7.21
CA PHE A 321 0.40 -1.44 -8.08
C PHE A 321 1.84 -1.00 -7.75
N GLU A 322 2.74 -1.89 -7.31
CA GLU A 322 4.16 -1.52 -7.26
C GLU A 322 4.71 -1.29 -8.68
N GLY A 323 5.11 -0.05 -8.99
CA GLY A 323 5.83 0.32 -10.21
C GLY A 323 5.00 0.63 -11.48
N GLU A 324 3.68 0.39 -11.49
CA GLU A 324 2.82 0.63 -12.66
C GLU A 324 1.71 1.66 -12.39
N PRO A 325 1.65 2.79 -13.13
CA PRO A 325 0.63 3.82 -12.91
C PRO A 325 -0.78 3.33 -13.24
N TRP A 326 -1.72 3.49 -12.30
CA TRP A 326 -3.14 3.27 -12.53
C TRP A 326 -3.76 4.46 -13.28
N LYS A 327 -3.98 4.30 -14.59
CA LYS A 327 -4.54 5.35 -15.45
C LYS A 327 -6.05 5.38 -15.33
N LYS A 328 -6.61 6.60 -15.36
CA LYS A 328 -8.05 6.84 -15.23
C LYS A 328 -8.62 6.26 -13.92
N ALA A 329 -7.88 6.43 -12.84
CA ALA A 329 -8.21 5.86 -11.54
C ALA A 329 -9.61 6.31 -11.09
N PHE A 330 -10.38 5.38 -10.50
CA PHE A 330 -11.77 5.60 -10.10
C PHE A 330 -12.71 6.09 -11.22
N GLY A 331 -12.35 5.85 -12.49
CA GLY A 331 -13.12 6.31 -13.64
C GLY A 331 -12.85 7.77 -14.04
N LEU A 332 -11.99 8.49 -13.32
CA LEU A 332 -11.64 9.88 -13.61
C LEU A 332 -10.56 9.94 -14.69
N LYS A 333 -10.94 10.33 -15.91
CA LYS A 333 -10.04 10.34 -17.08
C LYS A 333 -8.75 11.17 -16.90
N PHE A 334 -8.72 12.15 -16.00
CA PHE A 334 -7.56 13.02 -15.73
C PHE A 334 -6.66 12.48 -14.62
N LEU A 335 -7.12 11.51 -13.83
CA LEU A 335 -6.41 11.02 -12.66
C LEU A 335 -5.57 9.79 -13.03
N THR A 336 -4.28 9.88 -12.77
CA THR A 336 -3.35 8.75 -12.83
C THR A 336 -2.67 8.64 -11.48
N ILE A 337 -2.71 7.48 -10.84
CA ILE A 337 -2.09 7.25 -9.53
C ILE A 337 -0.89 6.32 -9.71
N GLU A 338 0.27 6.78 -9.28
CA GLU A 338 1.53 6.04 -9.14
C GLU A 338 1.62 5.49 -7.71
N ASP A 339 2.34 4.38 -7.53
CA ASP A 339 2.63 3.78 -6.22
C ASP A 339 1.37 3.65 -5.33
N TYR A 340 0.25 3.25 -5.94
CA TYR A 340 -0.97 3.09 -5.17
C TYR A 340 -0.75 2.01 -4.10
N ALA A 341 -1.41 2.11 -2.96
CA ALA A 341 -1.41 1.06 -1.94
C ALA A 341 -2.73 1.10 -1.18
N MET A 342 -3.18 -0.05 -0.70
CA MET A 342 -4.46 -0.19 0.00
C MET A 342 -4.28 -0.98 1.30
N GLU A 343 -4.52 -0.33 2.42
CA GLU A 343 -4.50 -0.99 3.72
C GLU A 343 -5.93 -1.28 4.16
N MET A 344 -6.17 -2.49 4.68
CA MET A 344 -7.50 -2.94 5.09
C MET A 344 -7.49 -3.49 6.50
N THR A 345 -8.23 -2.84 7.40
CA THR A 345 -8.37 -3.28 8.78
C THR A 345 -9.85 -3.48 9.08
N ALA A 346 -10.22 -4.67 9.54
CA ALA A 346 -11.56 -4.89 10.07
C ALA A 346 -11.59 -4.55 11.56
N ASP A 347 -12.61 -3.81 11.97
CA ASP A 347 -12.88 -3.59 13.39
C ASP A 347 -13.69 -4.75 13.99
N ALA A 348 -13.87 -4.74 15.31
CA ALA A 348 -14.63 -5.75 16.04
C ALA A 348 -16.12 -5.82 15.62
N SER A 349 -16.65 -4.81 14.93
CA SER A 349 -18.02 -4.79 14.42
C SER A 349 -18.16 -5.48 13.06
N GLY A 350 -17.04 -5.89 12.46
CA GLY A 350 -16.99 -6.43 11.10
C GLY A 350 -17.03 -5.36 10.01
N THR A 351 -16.89 -4.08 10.38
CA THR A 351 -16.76 -2.98 9.40
C THR A 351 -15.32 -2.95 8.91
N LEU A 352 -15.15 -2.88 7.59
CA LEU A 352 -13.83 -2.79 6.99
C LEU A 352 -13.44 -1.32 6.79
N SER A 353 -12.38 -0.89 7.46
CA SER A 353 -11.73 0.39 7.17
C SER A 353 -10.69 0.18 6.08
N VAL A 354 -10.82 0.93 4.99
CA VAL A 354 -9.93 0.89 3.84
C VAL A 354 -9.20 2.23 3.76
N GLY A 355 -7.90 2.23 4.00
CA GLY A 355 -7.00 3.34 3.72
C GLY A 355 -6.35 3.14 2.36
N THR A 356 -6.22 4.19 1.57
CA THR A 356 -5.42 4.14 0.34
C THR A 356 -4.40 5.25 0.33
N SER A 357 -3.26 4.98 -0.30
CA SER A 357 -2.21 5.96 -0.55
C SER A 357 -1.72 5.84 -1.99
N GLY A 358 -1.03 6.88 -2.46
CA GLY A 358 -0.36 6.88 -3.76
C GLY A 358 0.08 8.29 -4.12
N LYS A 359 0.58 8.47 -5.35
CA LYS A 359 1.05 9.76 -5.85
C LYS A 359 0.39 10.08 -7.18
N THR A 360 0.13 11.35 -7.43
CA THR A 360 -0.40 11.79 -8.73
C THR A 360 0.27 13.07 -9.21
N SER A 361 0.23 13.30 -10.52
CA SER A 361 0.72 14.54 -11.12
C SER A 361 -0.40 15.18 -11.94
N ILE A 362 -0.86 16.36 -11.52
CA ILE A 362 -1.96 17.09 -12.16
C ILE A 362 -1.52 18.54 -12.38
N GLY A 363 -1.69 19.08 -13.59
CA GLY A 363 -1.35 20.46 -13.91
C GLY A 363 0.13 20.82 -13.76
N GLY A 364 1.03 19.82 -13.72
CA GLY A 364 2.47 19.99 -13.50
C GLY A 364 2.91 19.98 -12.03
N LYS A 365 1.98 19.71 -11.09
CA LYS A 365 2.24 19.57 -9.66
C LYS A 365 2.11 18.11 -9.22
N ARG A 366 2.97 17.67 -8.29
CA ARG A 366 2.88 16.35 -7.65
C ARG A 366 2.06 16.45 -6.36
N PHE A 367 1.24 15.44 -6.13
CA PHE A 367 0.40 15.32 -4.95
C PHE A 367 0.50 13.93 -4.36
N ASP A 368 0.51 13.84 -3.03
CA ASP A 368 0.17 12.61 -2.33
C ASP A 368 -1.35 12.45 -2.35
N VAL A 369 -1.82 11.27 -2.71
CA VAL A 369 -3.23 10.89 -2.77
C VAL A 369 -3.52 10.03 -1.56
N ALA A 370 -4.57 10.36 -0.82
CA ALA A 370 -5.07 9.53 0.26
C ALA A 370 -6.59 9.40 0.18
N THR A 371 -7.11 8.22 0.53
CA THR A 371 -8.55 8.02 0.69
C THR A 371 -8.81 7.18 1.92
N SER A 372 -9.94 7.40 2.57
CA SER A 372 -10.43 6.52 3.61
C SER A 372 -11.88 6.18 3.33
N ALA A 373 -12.23 4.90 3.37
CA ALA A 373 -13.60 4.45 3.24
C ALA A 373 -13.92 3.44 4.35
N GLN A 374 -15.15 3.50 4.88
CA GLN A 374 -15.72 2.43 5.69
C GLN A 374 -16.69 1.65 4.84
N ILE A 375 -16.49 0.33 4.79
CA ILE A 375 -17.32 -0.57 4.01
C ILE A 375 -18.11 -1.41 5.01
N GLY A 376 -19.42 -1.17 5.04
CA GLY A 376 -20.38 -1.93 5.85
C GLY A 376 -21.27 -2.87 5.04
N THR A 377 -21.17 -2.84 3.70
CA THR A 377 -21.98 -3.68 2.80
C THR A 377 -21.11 -4.32 1.73
N THR A 378 -21.55 -5.47 1.21
CA THR A 378 -20.79 -6.19 0.20
C THR A 378 -20.69 -5.39 -1.11
N THR A 379 -19.47 -5.21 -1.60
CA THR A 379 -19.13 -4.53 -2.85
C THR A 379 -18.35 -5.48 -3.77
N ALA A 380 -18.60 -5.37 -5.07
CA ALA A 380 -17.87 -6.10 -6.09
C ALA A 380 -16.77 -5.21 -6.69
N GLY A 381 -15.55 -5.73 -6.79
CA GLY A 381 -14.40 -4.96 -7.27
C GLY A 381 -13.84 -4.01 -6.20
N PHE A 382 -13.05 -3.03 -6.63
CA PHE A 382 -12.49 -2.04 -5.72
C PHE A 382 -13.56 -1.07 -5.21
N PRO A 383 -13.60 -0.79 -3.90
CA PRO A 383 -14.48 0.23 -3.37
C PRO A 383 -14.12 1.58 -4.01
N LEU A 384 -15.14 2.26 -4.55
CA LEU A 384 -14.98 3.64 -5.00
C LEU A 384 -15.05 4.53 -3.76
N PRO A 385 -13.99 5.31 -3.46
CA PRO A 385 -14.05 6.27 -2.37
C PRO A 385 -15.08 7.36 -2.71
N GLU A 386 -15.74 7.91 -1.70
CA GLU A 386 -16.65 9.06 -1.86
C GLU A 386 -15.87 10.36 -2.10
N ALA A 387 -14.66 10.45 -1.53
CA ALA A 387 -13.76 11.58 -1.70
C ALA A 387 -12.30 11.15 -1.76
N LEU A 388 -11.50 11.92 -2.49
CA LEU A 388 -10.03 11.81 -2.50
C LEU A 388 -9.44 13.02 -1.75
N SER A 389 -8.46 12.79 -0.89
CA SER A 389 -7.62 13.85 -0.34
C SER A 389 -6.34 13.96 -1.14
N LEU A 390 -5.98 15.17 -1.55
CA LEU A 390 -4.71 15.49 -2.17
C LEU A 390 -3.90 16.42 -1.26
N GLU A 391 -2.63 16.10 -1.07
CA GLU A 391 -1.67 16.97 -0.38
C GLU A 391 -0.49 17.28 -1.31
N ILE A 392 0.01 18.53 -1.27
CA ILE A 392 1.10 18.97 -2.15
C ILE A 392 2.44 18.51 -1.60
N ASP A 393 3.21 17.79 -2.41
CA ASP A 393 4.60 17.44 -2.14
C ASP A 393 5.57 18.48 -2.75
N ASP A 394 5.79 19.58 -2.03
CA ASP A 394 6.82 20.59 -2.36
C ASP A 394 8.12 20.35 -1.54
N GLY A 395 8.19 19.27 -0.75
CA GLY A 395 9.29 18.91 0.15
C GLY A 395 9.19 19.46 1.58
N PRO A 396 9.91 18.86 2.56
CA PRO A 396 9.67 19.06 4.00
C PRO A 396 10.01 20.47 4.52
N ASN A 397 10.83 21.22 3.79
CA ASN A 397 11.31 22.54 4.20
C ASN A 397 10.53 23.71 3.59
N LYS A 398 9.52 23.43 2.75
CA LYS A 398 8.68 24.43 2.10
C LYS A 398 7.27 24.37 2.65
N VAL A 399 6.59 25.52 2.66
CA VAL A 399 5.14 25.54 2.83
C VAL A 399 4.56 25.23 1.46
N GLY A 400 3.87 24.10 1.34
CA GLY A 400 3.25 23.69 0.09
C GLY A 400 2.21 24.72 -0.34
N SER A 401 2.13 25.01 -1.64
CA SER A 401 1.17 26.00 -2.15
C SER A 401 0.64 25.65 -3.52
N LEU A 402 -0.66 25.92 -3.70
CA LEU A 402 -1.35 25.85 -4.98
C LEU A 402 -1.59 27.26 -5.49
N SER A 403 -0.80 27.71 -6.45
CA SER A 403 -1.00 29.04 -7.04
C SER A 403 -2.23 29.07 -7.94
N LEU A 404 -2.79 30.25 -8.19
CA LEU A 404 -3.87 30.43 -9.16
C LEU A 404 -3.43 30.03 -10.56
N LYS A 405 -2.15 30.18 -10.89
CA LYS A 405 -1.59 29.66 -12.13
C LYS A 405 -1.62 28.12 -12.18
N ASP A 406 -1.29 27.46 -11.08
CA ASP A 406 -1.41 26.00 -10.96
C ASP A 406 -2.87 25.55 -11.07
N MET A 407 -3.79 26.21 -10.35
CA MET A 407 -5.24 25.93 -10.42
C MET A 407 -5.78 26.10 -11.85
N LEU A 408 -5.35 27.15 -12.56
CA LEU A 408 -5.72 27.38 -13.96
C LEU A 408 -5.12 26.35 -14.92
N SER A 409 -3.90 25.88 -14.65
CA SER A 409 -3.27 24.77 -15.39
C SER A 409 -4.08 23.48 -15.20
N ILE A 410 -4.41 23.15 -13.95
CA ILE A 410 -5.26 21.99 -13.61
C ILE A 410 -6.62 22.14 -14.29
N TYR A 411 -7.30 23.28 -14.14
CA TYR A 411 -8.60 23.55 -14.76
C TYR A 411 -8.58 23.37 -16.29
N ARG A 412 -7.55 23.85 -16.98
CA ARG A 412 -7.35 23.63 -18.42
C ARG A 412 -7.25 22.14 -18.75
N ASP A 413 -6.47 21.39 -17.98
CA ASP A 413 -6.28 19.96 -18.19
C ASP A 413 -7.61 19.20 -17.94
N LEU A 414 -8.38 19.60 -16.93
CA LEU A 414 -9.72 19.08 -16.67
C LEU A 414 -10.68 19.33 -17.84
N LEU A 415 -10.75 20.57 -18.34
CA LEU A 415 -11.60 20.93 -19.48
C LEU A 415 -11.30 20.10 -20.73
N LYS A 416 -10.01 19.93 -21.04
CA LYS A 416 -9.55 19.13 -22.18
C LYS A 416 -10.07 17.69 -22.09
N VAL A 417 -10.12 17.14 -20.87
CA VAL A 417 -10.47 15.75 -20.62
C VAL A 417 -11.99 15.53 -20.50
N THR A 418 -12.74 16.49 -19.93
CA THR A 418 -14.18 16.36 -19.69
C THR A 418 -15.04 16.84 -20.86
N SER A 419 -14.68 17.95 -21.50
CA SER A 419 -15.46 18.60 -22.56
C SER A 419 -14.80 18.56 -23.94
N GLY A 420 -13.55 18.08 -24.04
CA GLY A 420 -12.78 18.09 -25.29
C GLY A 420 -12.37 19.50 -25.74
N GLY A 421 -12.70 20.53 -24.96
CA GLY A 421 -12.45 21.92 -25.27
C GLY A 421 -10.98 22.29 -25.09
N ASN A 422 -10.38 22.88 -26.14
CA ASN A 422 -9.02 23.41 -26.09
C ASN A 422 -9.07 24.92 -25.83
N ILE A 423 -9.56 25.32 -24.65
CA ILE A 423 -9.68 26.73 -24.27
C ILE A 423 -8.29 27.27 -23.93
N LYS A 424 -7.89 28.37 -24.59
CA LYS A 424 -6.66 29.08 -24.26
C LYS A 424 -6.83 29.83 -22.94
N VAL A 425 -6.22 29.31 -21.88
CA VAL A 425 -6.17 29.98 -20.57
C VAL A 425 -4.93 30.89 -20.52
N PRO A 426 -5.08 32.21 -20.27
CA PRO A 426 -3.98 33.16 -20.29
C PRO A 426 -3.12 33.08 -19.02
N LEU A 427 -2.28 32.03 -18.92
CA LEU A 427 -1.42 31.76 -17.77
C LEU A 427 -0.35 32.85 -17.50
N ASP A 428 -0.06 33.69 -18.49
CA ASP A 428 0.89 34.79 -18.38
C ASP A 428 0.27 36.07 -17.79
N PHE A 429 -1.06 36.12 -17.65
CA PHE A 429 -1.82 37.26 -17.15
C PHE A 429 -2.53 36.96 -15.82
N VAL A 430 -1.88 36.16 -14.96
CA VAL A 430 -2.43 35.71 -13.68
C VAL A 430 -1.74 36.45 -12.52
N PRO A 431 -2.48 37.12 -11.62
CA PRO A 431 -1.89 37.76 -10.45
C PRO A 431 -1.27 36.72 -9.50
N ASP A 432 -0.25 37.11 -8.73
CA ASP A 432 0.35 36.24 -7.71
C ASP A 432 -0.64 35.99 -6.57
N VAL A 433 -1.34 34.87 -6.68
CA VAL A 433 -2.36 34.37 -5.76
C VAL A 433 -2.04 32.90 -5.53
N ALA A 434 -2.11 32.44 -4.28
CA ALA A 434 -1.99 31.04 -3.95
C ALA A 434 -2.82 30.69 -2.71
N ILE A 435 -3.21 29.43 -2.59
CA ILE A 435 -3.65 28.85 -1.32
C ILE A 435 -2.51 28.00 -0.79
N ALA A 436 -2.05 28.30 0.41
CA ALA A 436 -0.89 27.66 1.02
C ALA A 436 -1.25 26.93 2.31
N GLY A 437 -0.41 25.96 2.68
CA GLY A 437 -0.43 25.39 4.03
C GLY A 437 -0.11 26.45 5.09
N THR A 438 -0.36 26.10 6.36
CA THR A 438 -0.07 26.98 7.50
C THR A 438 1.31 26.74 8.11
N GLU A 439 1.95 25.61 7.79
CA GLU A 439 3.18 25.12 8.39
C GLU A 439 4.14 24.60 7.31
N LYS A 440 5.45 24.52 7.64
CA LYS A 440 6.44 23.89 6.76
C LYS A 440 6.16 22.39 6.64
N GLY A 441 6.36 21.85 5.44
CA GLY A 441 6.10 20.44 5.14
C GLY A 441 4.62 20.12 4.92
N LYS A 442 3.71 21.12 4.98
CA LYS A 442 2.28 20.93 4.75
C LYS A 442 1.79 21.79 3.58
N GLY A 443 0.93 21.22 2.77
CA GLY A 443 0.20 21.91 1.71
C GLY A 443 -1.16 22.49 2.17
N PRO A 444 -1.88 23.17 1.27
CA PRO A 444 -3.33 23.34 1.45
C PRO A 444 -4.01 21.96 1.43
N LYS A 445 -5.15 21.82 2.13
CA LYS A 445 -5.95 20.61 2.05
C LYS A 445 -6.82 20.69 0.81
N ILE A 446 -6.77 19.66 -0.02
CA ILE A 446 -7.53 19.58 -1.27
C ILE A 446 -8.37 18.30 -1.22
N ALA A 447 -9.70 18.43 -1.27
CA ALA A 447 -10.60 17.31 -1.38
C ALA A 447 -11.20 17.26 -2.78
N ILE A 448 -11.27 16.08 -3.38
CA ILE A 448 -12.01 15.82 -4.61
C ILE A 448 -13.26 15.05 -4.22
N ASN A 449 -14.43 15.68 -4.29
CA ASN A 449 -15.69 14.98 -4.07
C ASN A 449 -16.07 14.24 -5.36
N LEU A 450 -16.32 12.94 -5.24
CA LEU A 450 -16.71 12.08 -6.35
C LEU A 450 -18.23 11.89 -6.31
N GLU A 451 -18.96 12.63 -7.14
CA GLU A 451 -20.41 12.41 -7.27
C GLU A 451 -20.73 11.32 -8.31
N ALA A 452 -21.76 10.52 -8.02
CA ALA A 452 -22.32 9.57 -8.97
C ALA A 452 -22.79 10.31 -10.23
N GLY A 453 -22.26 9.92 -11.40
CA GLY A 453 -22.58 10.57 -12.68
C GLY A 453 -21.45 11.40 -13.31
N GLY A 454 -20.25 11.41 -12.71
CA GLY A 454 -19.04 11.94 -13.34
C GLY A 454 -18.84 13.45 -13.20
N LYS A 455 -19.61 14.10 -12.32
CA LYS A 455 -19.29 15.44 -11.83
C LYS A 455 -18.31 15.32 -10.67
N PHE A 456 -17.27 16.14 -10.70
CA PHE A 456 -16.27 16.21 -9.65
C PHE A 456 -15.81 17.65 -9.50
N GLY A 457 -15.44 18.00 -8.27
CA GLY A 457 -14.96 19.32 -7.93
C GLY A 457 -13.86 19.23 -6.88
N PHE A 458 -12.98 20.21 -6.89
CA PHE A 458 -11.89 20.35 -5.93
C PHE A 458 -12.29 21.37 -4.89
N ASP A 459 -12.46 20.94 -3.64
CA ASP A 459 -12.60 21.81 -2.49
C ASP A 459 -11.22 22.04 -1.88
N ILE A 460 -10.81 23.30 -1.80
CA ILE A 460 -9.46 23.68 -1.39
C ILE A 460 -9.57 24.55 -0.13
N SER A 461 -8.80 24.22 0.89
CA SER A 461 -8.72 25.01 2.12
C SER A 461 -7.28 25.27 2.53
N GLY A 462 -7.04 26.42 3.16
CA GLY A 462 -5.71 26.85 3.58
C GLY A 462 -5.64 28.35 3.81
N ALA A 463 -4.42 28.88 3.84
CA ALA A 463 -4.18 30.32 3.92
C ALA A 463 -4.15 30.94 2.52
N LEU A 464 -4.97 31.97 2.29
CA LEU A 464 -4.92 32.77 1.07
C LEU A 464 -3.68 33.65 1.12
N ARG A 465 -2.78 33.44 0.16
CA ARG A 465 -1.59 34.24 -0.08
C ARG A 465 -1.77 35.07 -1.35
N ILE A 466 -1.53 36.37 -1.27
CA ILE A 466 -1.54 37.27 -2.43
C ILE A 466 -0.28 38.12 -2.37
N LEU A 467 0.44 38.23 -3.48
CA LEU A 467 1.69 39.01 -3.58
C LEU A 467 2.65 38.62 -2.44
N GLY A 468 2.96 37.32 -2.35
CA GLY A 468 3.81 36.75 -1.29
C GLY A 468 3.36 36.93 0.16
N THR A 469 2.16 37.48 0.43
CA THR A 469 1.69 37.82 1.79
C THR A 469 0.48 36.99 2.17
N ASN A 470 0.51 36.32 3.34
CA ASN A 470 -0.63 35.59 3.88
C ASN A 470 -1.68 36.59 4.39
N LEU A 471 -2.86 36.58 3.78
CA LEU A 471 -3.90 37.59 4.04
C LEU A 471 -5.03 37.10 4.93
N ALA A 472 -5.42 35.84 4.75
CA ALA A 472 -6.64 35.31 5.34
C ALA A 472 -6.64 33.78 5.37
N THR A 473 -7.54 33.21 6.15
CA THR A 473 -7.97 31.83 5.96
C THR A 473 -9.04 31.80 4.88
N VAL A 474 -8.91 30.87 3.93
CA VAL A 474 -9.93 30.63 2.89
C VAL A 474 -11.22 30.12 3.56
N GLU A 475 -12.35 30.73 3.23
CA GLU A 475 -13.67 30.27 3.67
C GLU A 475 -14.27 29.27 2.69
N THR A 476 -14.07 29.54 1.39
CA THR A 476 -14.52 28.68 0.31
C THR A 476 -13.51 28.82 -0.82
N ALA A 477 -12.90 27.73 -1.24
CA ALA A 477 -12.27 27.69 -2.55
C ALA A 477 -12.68 26.41 -3.25
N PHE A 478 -13.22 26.58 -4.46
CA PHE A 478 -13.74 25.50 -5.25
C PHE A 478 -13.27 25.63 -6.69
N MET A 479 -13.00 24.49 -7.32
CA MET A 479 -12.67 24.39 -8.73
C MET A 479 -13.40 23.22 -9.37
N SER A 480 -14.17 23.47 -10.42
CA SER A 480 -14.76 22.41 -11.27
C SER A 480 -14.75 22.81 -12.73
N ALA A 481 -14.81 21.82 -13.61
CA ALA A 481 -14.87 22.05 -15.06
C ALA A 481 -16.07 22.93 -15.46
N ASP A 482 -17.21 22.76 -14.79
CA ASP A 482 -18.45 23.45 -15.12
C ASP A 482 -18.51 24.89 -14.61
N GLU A 483 -18.09 25.13 -13.37
CA GLU A 483 -18.28 26.43 -12.72
C GLU A 483 -17.03 27.32 -12.77
N GLY A 484 -15.86 26.75 -13.07
CA GLY A 484 -14.58 27.46 -13.05
C GLY A 484 -13.91 27.40 -11.67
N ILE A 485 -13.15 28.45 -11.34
CA ILE A 485 -12.45 28.61 -10.06
C ILE A 485 -13.08 29.77 -9.29
N GLU A 486 -13.36 29.56 -8.02
CA GLU A 486 -13.84 30.57 -7.10
C GLU A 486 -13.10 30.47 -5.76
N ILE A 487 -12.61 31.59 -5.25
CA ILE A 487 -11.91 31.68 -3.95
C ILE A 487 -12.48 32.86 -3.18
N LYS A 488 -13.04 32.58 -2.01
CA LYS A 488 -13.55 33.55 -1.04
C LYS A 488 -12.79 33.43 0.27
N ALA A 489 -12.37 34.56 0.81
CA ALA A 489 -11.67 34.62 2.09
C ALA A 489 -11.99 35.91 2.84
N ASN A 490 -11.95 35.85 4.17
CA ASN A 490 -12.12 37.01 5.04
C ASN A 490 -10.84 37.36 5.78
N THR A 491 -10.39 38.61 5.62
CA THR A 491 -9.18 39.13 6.25
C THR A 491 -9.51 39.78 7.60
N LYS A 492 -8.62 39.59 8.59
CA LYS A 492 -8.75 40.22 9.92
C LYS A 492 -8.15 41.63 10.03
N LYS A 493 -7.18 41.96 9.17
CA LYS A 493 -6.60 43.29 8.96
C LYS A 493 -5.76 43.23 7.70
N LEU A 494 -5.98 44.15 6.76
CA LEU A 494 -5.27 44.20 5.49
C LEU A 494 -4.76 45.61 5.23
N ASN A 495 -3.45 45.73 4.99
CA ASN A 495 -2.85 46.99 4.59
C ASN A 495 -2.48 46.92 3.11
N ILE A 496 -2.97 47.86 2.31
CA ILE A 496 -2.67 48.02 0.87
C ILE A 496 -2.01 49.39 0.70
N GLY A 497 -0.68 49.43 0.72
CA GLY A 497 0.06 50.70 0.76
C GLY A 497 -0.36 51.58 1.95
N PRO A 498 -0.83 52.82 1.73
CA PRO A 498 -1.29 53.71 2.80
C PRO A 498 -2.70 53.37 3.33
N ILE A 499 -3.42 52.43 2.73
CA ILE A 499 -4.80 52.10 3.08
C ILE A 499 -4.79 50.95 4.08
N SER A 500 -5.38 51.17 5.26
CA SER A 500 -5.58 50.14 6.28
C SER A 500 -7.06 49.74 6.32
N LEU A 501 -7.35 48.49 5.98
CA LEU A 501 -8.68 47.88 6.01
C LEU A 501 -8.80 47.01 7.27
N PRO A 502 -9.71 47.34 8.21
CA PRO A 502 -9.86 46.57 9.44
C PRO A 502 -10.44 45.17 9.18
N ASN A 503 -11.33 45.04 8.20
CA ASN A 503 -11.79 43.77 7.67
C ASN A 503 -12.01 43.93 6.16
N ALA A 504 -11.78 42.87 5.41
CA ALA A 504 -12.09 42.86 3.99
C ALA A 504 -12.42 41.45 3.51
N LYS A 505 -13.41 41.37 2.64
CA LYS A 505 -13.75 40.16 1.88
C LYS A 505 -12.92 40.14 0.62
N VAL A 506 -12.24 39.02 0.37
CA VAL A 506 -11.50 38.79 -0.86
C VAL A 506 -12.27 37.80 -1.71
N ASP A 507 -12.46 38.13 -2.98
CA ASP A 507 -13.16 37.33 -3.97
C ASP A 507 -12.32 37.23 -5.25
N ILE A 508 -12.05 36.00 -5.68
CA ILE A 508 -11.28 35.69 -6.88
C ILE A 508 -12.11 34.70 -7.68
N VAL A 509 -12.53 35.14 -8.86
CA VAL A 509 -13.38 34.34 -9.77
C VAL A 509 -12.70 34.23 -11.11
N ALA A 510 -12.55 33.00 -11.60
CA ALA A 510 -11.99 32.71 -12.91
C ALA A 510 -12.89 31.68 -13.61
N ARG A 511 -13.74 32.15 -14.53
CA ARG A 511 -14.73 31.33 -15.24
C ARG A 511 -14.60 31.53 -16.74
N VAL A 512 -14.80 30.47 -17.51
CA VAL A 512 -14.89 30.54 -18.98
C VAL A 512 -16.12 31.36 -19.35
N ASN A 513 -15.94 32.31 -20.27
CA ASN A 513 -17.07 32.89 -20.98
C ASN A 513 -17.49 31.91 -22.08
N ARG A 514 -18.56 31.13 -21.82
CA ARG A 514 -19.04 30.09 -22.75
C ARG A 514 -19.60 30.67 -24.05
N GLU A 515 -20.13 31.89 -24.02
CA GLU A 515 -20.69 32.56 -25.22
C GLU A 515 -19.58 33.02 -26.17
N GLU A 516 -18.49 33.56 -25.63
CA GLU A 516 -17.36 34.06 -26.42
C GLU A 516 -16.26 33.01 -26.64
N GLY A 517 -16.31 31.87 -25.95
CA GLY A 517 -15.25 30.85 -25.97
C GLY A 517 -13.92 31.36 -25.39
N THR A 518 -13.94 32.43 -24.60
CA THR A 518 -12.75 33.09 -24.04
C THR A 518 -12.61 32.83 -22.54
N PHE A 519 -11.39 32.95 -22.03
CA PHE A 519 -11.11 32.95 -20.60
C PHE A 519 -10.65 34.36 -20.18
N PRO A 520 -11.52 35.19 -19.58
CA PRO A 520 -11.12 36.53 -19.14
C PRO A 520 -10.01 36.42 -18.08
N PRO A 521 -9.04 37.36 -18.06
CA PRO A 521 -8.00 37.36 -17.04
C PRO A 521 -8.60 37.35 -15.63
N PRO A 522 -8.12 36.47 -14.74
CA PRO A 522 -8.61 36.43 -13.37
C PRO A 522 -8.29 37.74 -12.66
N LYS A 523 -9.23 38.21 -11.85
CA LYS A 523 -9.11 39.44 -11.06
C LYS A 523 -9.32 39.15 -9.59
N VAL A 524 -8.54 39.83 -8.75
CA VAL A 524 -8.72 39.80 -7.29
C VAL A 524 -9.57 41.00 -6.90
N LYS A 525 -10.72 40.77 -6.28
CA LYS A 525 -11.55 41.82 -5.69
C LYS A 525 -11.40 41.79 -4.18
N ILE A 526 -11.18 42.95 -3.59
CA ILE A 526 -11.08 43.14 -2.14
C ILE A 526 -12.12 44.20 -1.77
N ARG A 527 -13.10 43.81 -0.97
CA ARG A 527 -14.19 44.68 -0.52
C ARG A 527 -14.12 44.89 0.98
N ALA A 528 -14.08 46.14 1.40
CA ALA A 528 -14.24 46.54 2.79
C ALA A 528 -15.52 47.35 2.95
N GLU A 529 -16.39 46.90 3.85
CA GLU A 529 -17.63 47.58 4.20
C GLU A 529 -17.44 48.36 5.51
N ALA A 530 -18.00 49.57 5.57
CA ALA A 530 -18.11 50.37 6.80
C ALA A 530 -16.78 50.72 7.49
N PHE A 531 -15.81 51.23 6.74
CA PHE A 531 -14.59 51.81 7.33
C PHE A 531 -14.73 53.34 7.46
N SER A 532 -14.01 53.93 8.43
CA SER A 532 -13.98 55.39 8.62
C SER A 532 -12.95 56.01 7.69
N LEU A 533 -13.40 56.68 6.62
CA LEU A 533 -12.55 57.55 5.80
C LEU A 533 -12.82 59.00 6.22
N PHE A 534 -11.84 59.65 6.85
CA PHE A 534 -11.96 61.02 7.36
C PHE A 534 -13.21 61.23 8.26
N GLY A 535 -13.58 60.24 9.08
CA GLY A 535 -14.74 60.31 9.98
C GLY A 535 -16.09 59.94 9.37
N SER A 536 -16.15 59.62 8.06
CA SER A 536 -17.36 59.15 7.38
C SER A 536 -17.39 57.64 7.17
N LYS A 537 -18.58 57.03 7.14
CA LYS A 537 -18.74 55.64 6.70
C LYS A 537 -18.48 55.58 5.20
N ALA A 538 -17.49 54.79 4.81
CA ALA A 538 -17.15 54.56 3.42
C ALA A 538 -17.13 53.05 3.11
N ALA A 539 -17.30 52.73 1.83
CA ALA A 539 -17.07 51.40 1.27
C ALA A 539 -15.94 51.50 0.24
N ILE A 540 -14.98 50.58 0.31
CA ILE A 540 -13.86 50.49 -0.63
C ILE A 540 -13.99 49.17 -1.38
N ASP A 541 -13.92 49.26 -2.71
CA ASP A 541 -13.73 48.13 -3.63
C ASP A 541 -12.38 48.29 -4.33
N VAL A 542 -11.43 47.39 -4.05
CA VAL A 542 -10.16 47.29 -4.77
C VAL A 542 -10.24 46.12 -5.75
N THR A 543 -10.00 46.38 -7.03
CA THR A 543 -9.85 45.35 -8.06
C THR A 543 -8.41 45.34 -8.54
N MET A 544 -7.76 44.18 -8.45
CA MET A 544 -6.40 43.97 -8.93
C MET A 544 -6.39 43.01 -10.13
N LEU A 545 -5.68 43.41 -11.16
CA LEU A 545 -5.24 42.62 -12.31
C LEU A 545 -3.71 42.55 -12.27
N LEU A 546 -3.10 41.68 -13.07
CA LEU A 546 -1.64 41.53 -13.10
C LEU A 546 -0.91 42.87 -13.33
N THR A 547 -1.44 43.70 -14.24
CA THR A 547 -0.78 44.93 -14.70
C THR A 547 -1.48 46.21 -14.24
N SER A 548 -2.52 46.12 -13.39
CA SER A 548 -3.23 47.32 -12.92
C SER A 548 -4.03 47.07 -11.65
N ALA A 549 -4.16 48.09 -10.81
CA ALA A 549 -5.15 48.11 -9.73
C ALA A 549 -6.08 49.31 -9.88
N THR A 550 -7.35 49.09 -9.58
CA THR A 550 -8.35 50.14 -9.44
C THR A 550 -8.93 50.09 -8.04
N MET A 551 -9.00 51.22 -7.38
CA MET A 551 -9.78 51.41 -6.16
C MET A 551 -10.97 52.30 -6.45
N LEU A 552 -12.14 51.88 -6.00
CA LEU A 552 -13.36 52.68 -5.94
C LEU A 552 -13.70 52.89 -4.47
N ALA A 553 -13.92 54.14 -4.07
CA ALA A 553 -14.36 54.47 -2.73
C ALA A 553 -15.51 55.46 -2.80
N ASN A 554 -16.59 55.16 -2.10
CA ASN A 554 -17.70 56.09 -1.93
C ASN A 554 -17.60 56.69 -0.53
N ALA A 555 -17.40 58.01 -0.45
CA ALA A 555 -17.31 58.74 0.81
C ALA A 555 -18.54 59.62 0.98
N ASP A 556 -19.29 59.40 2.07
CA ASP A 556 -20.51 60.15 2.39
C ASP A 556 -20.29 61.00 3.66
N PHE A 557 -19.99 62.28 3.47
CA PHE A 557 -19.83 63.26 4.54
C PHE A 557 -21.15 63.99 4.87
N GLY A 558 -22.31 63.39 4.56
CA GLY A 558 -23.63 63.98 4.75
C GLY A 558 -24.25 64.50 3.46
N GLU A 559 -25.30 65.32 3.59
CA GLU A 559 -26.11 65.77 2.44
C GLU A 559 -25.34 66.65 1.43
N LEU A 560 -24.29 67.33 1.89
CA LEU A 560 -23.54 68.33 1.13
C LEU A 560 -22.34 67.78 0.36
N PHE A 561 -21.72 66.71 0.87
CA PHE A 561 -20.41 66.27 0.41
C PHE A 561 -20.39 64.75 0.25
N LYS A 562 -20.86 64.29 -0.92
CA LYS A 562 -20.76 62.88 -1.32
C LYS A 562 -19.79 62.77 -2.48
N PHE A 563 -18.79 61.93 -2.37
CA PHE A 563 -17.76 61.76 -3.38
C PHE A 563 -17.67 60.31 -3.84
N ASP A 564 -17.64 60.14 -5.16
CA ASP A 564 -17.15 58.92 -5.79
C ASP A 564 -15.66 59.15 -6.10
N LEU A 565 -14.80 58.40 -5.43
CA LEU A 565 -13.35 58.42 -5.63
C LEU A 565 -12.96 57.19 -6.45
N LYS A 566 -12.25 57.42 -7.54
CA LYS A 566 -11.64 56.36 -8.35
C LYS A 566 -10.14 56.60 -8.41
N ALA A 567 -9.37 55.68 -7.83
CA ALA A 567 -7.93 55.65 -8.00
C ALA A 567 -7.55 54.53 -8.97
N PHE A 568 -6.64 54.79 -9.90
CA PHE A 568 -6.12 53.80 -10.83
C PHE A 568 -4.60 53.87 -10.89
N ALA A 569 -3.96 52.71 -10.92
CA ALA A 569 -2.52 52.59 -11.11
C ALA A 569 -2.19 51.48 -12.11
N GLY A 570 -1.26 51.76 -13.02
CA GLY A 570 -0.55 50.75 -13.78
C GLY A 570 0.48 50.08 -12.87
N ILE A 571 0.47 48.75 -12.84
CA ILE A 571 1.33 47.95 -11.98
C ILE A 571 2.44 47.33 -12.83
N LYS A 572 3.70 47.64 -12.49
CA LYS A 572 4.88 46.88 -12.90
C LYS A 572 5.57 46.35 -11.63
N ASP A 573 5.86 45.05 -11.61
CA ASP A 573 6.67 44.39 -10.58
C ASP A 573 6.20 44.51 -9.12
N LEU A 574 4.89 44.49 -8.86
CA LEU A 574 4.37 44.45 -7.49
C LEU A 574 4.63 43.07 -6.88
N LYS A 575 5.45 43.02 -5.82
CA LYS A 575 5.80 41.77 -5.14
C LYS A 575 5.12 41.60 -3.80
N LYS A 576 4.72 42.70 -3.14
CA LYS A 576 4.02 42.72 -1.84
C LYS A 576 3.02 43.87 -1.77
N PHE A 577 2.00 43.77 -0.90
CA PHE A 577 1.03 44.86 -0.70
C PHE A 577 1.65 46.18 -0.22
N THR A 578 2.79 46.14 0.46
CA THR A 578 3.50 47.35 0.88
C THR A 578 4.11 48.12 -0.29
N ASP A 579 4.33 47.48 -1.44
CA ASP A 579 4.86 48.15 -2.63
C ASP A 579 3.85 49.11 -3.26
N PHE A 580 2.55 48.99 -2.96
CA PHE A 580 1.55 49.98 -3.35
C PHE A 580 1.84 51.38 -2.83
N ALA A 581 2.57 51.54 -1.73
CA ALA A 581 2.99 52.85 -1.24
C ALA A 581 4.00 53.55 -2.17
N LYS A 582 4.61 52.82 -3.12
CA LYS A 582 5.60 53.32 -4.08
C LYS A 582 5.00 53.54 -5.48
N THR A 583 3.71 53.23 -5.66
CA THR A 583 3.06 53.28 -6.97
C THR A 583 2.37 54.63 -7.16
N ASP A 584 2.53 55.23 -8.34
CA ASP A 584 1.79 56.43 -8.71
C ASP A 584 0.33 56.09 -9.02
N PHE A 585 -0.59 56.71 -8.27
CA PHE A 585 -2.03 56.57 -8.49
C PHE A 585 -2.60 57.82 -9.13
N PHE A 586 -3.35 57.63 -10.22
CA PHE A 586 -4.23 58.65 -10.75
C PHE A 586 -5.53 58.65 -9.95
N LEU A 587 -5.81 59.76 -9.28
CA LEU A 587 -7.04 59.97 -8.52
C LEU A 587 -8.02 60.82 -9.33
N ALA A 588 -9.21 60.28 -9.58
CA ALA A 588 -10.37 61.01 -10.06
C ALA A 588 -11.40 61.09 -8.94
N ALA A 589 -11.88 62.30 -8.65
CA ALA A 589 -12.92 62.55 -7.67
C ALA A 589 -14.13 63.21 -8.36
N SER A 590 -15.32 62.69 -8.11
CA SER A 590 -16.57 63.28 -8.60
C SER A 590 -17.47 63.62 -7.42
N LEU A 591 -17.93 64.86 -7.35
CA LEU A 591 -18.93 65.29 -6.37
C LEU A 591 -20.31 64.81 -6.83
N LYS A 592 -20.92 63.91 -6.06
CA LYS A 592 -22.27 63.36 -6.28
C LYS A 592 -23.37 64.25 -5.71
N SER A 593 -23.07 64.98 -4.63
CA SER A 593 -24.01 65.91 -4.02
C SER A 593 -24.20 67.16 -4.88
N ASP A 594 -25.34 67.82 -4.71
CA ASP A 594 -25.62 69.13 -5.31
C ASP A 594 -25.69 70.17 -4.18
N PRO A 595 -24.55 70.77 -3.78
CA PRO A 595 -24.50 71.77 -2.72
C PRO A 595 -25.42 72.94 -3.03
N ALA A 596 -25.59 73.31 -4.30
CA ALA A 596 -26.44 74.43 -4.70
C ALA A 596 -27.91 74.13 -4.43
N LYS A 597 -28.39 72.92 -4.74
CA LYS A 597 -29.74 72.49 -4.38
C LYS A 597 -29.93 72.45 -2.86
N TRP A 598 -28.97 71.89 -2.12
CA TRP A 598 -29.04 71.85 -0.66
C TRP A 598 -29.15 73.25 -0.04
N ILE A 599 -28.31 74.19 -0.48
CA ILE A 599 -28.34 75.59 0.00
C ILE A 599 -29.73 76.21 -0.23
N ARG A 600 -30.37 75.91 -1.38
CA ARG A 600 -31.69 76.45 -1.73
C ARG A 600 -32.85 75.79 -0.98
N THR A 601 -32.67 74.59 -0.44
CA THR A 601 -33.72 73.83 0.26
C THR A 601 -33.37 73.64 1.74
N ALA A 602 -32.80 72.49 2.11
CA ALA A 602 -32.54 72.09 3.48
C ALA A 602 -31.64 73.10 4.23
N GLY A 603 -30.64 73.68 3.57
CA GLY A 603 -29.80 74.72 4.14
C GLY A 603 -30.57 76.00 4.46
N LYS A 604 -31.42 76.45 3.54
CA LYS A 604 -32.32 77.60 3.75
C LYS A 604 -33.28 77.34 4.91
N ASP A 605 -33.85 76.14 4.99
CA ASP A 605 -34.78 75.76 6.05
C ASP A 605 -34.08 75.69 7.42
N ALA A 606 -32.84 75.19 7.47
CA ALA A 606 -32.03 75.16 8.69
C ALA A 606 -31.72 76.57 9.21
N VAL A 607 -31.29 77.48 8.32
CA VAL A 607 -31.05 78.89 8.68
C VAL A 607 -32.34 79.55 9.15
N LYS A 608 -33.45 79.36 8.42
CA LYS A 608 -34.76 79.89 8.79
C LYS A 608 -35.17 79.42 10.18
N LYS A 609 -35.04 78.12 10.47
CA LYS A 609 -35.34 77.53 11.77
C LYS A 609 -34.47 78.11 12.90
N ALA A 610 -33.19 78.37 12.66
CA ALA A 610 -32.31 79.00 13.64
C ALA A 610 -32.73 80.44 13.96
N PHE A 611 -33.05 81.24 12.94
CA PHE A 611 -33.58 82.59 13.12
C PHE A 611 -34.95 82.59 13.80
N ASP A 612 -35.85 81.68 13.41
CA ASP A 612 -37.16 81.51 14.05
C ASP A 612 -37.01 81.10 15.53
N GLY A 613 -35.97 80.34 15.88
CA GLY A 613 -35.64 79.98 17.27
C GLY A 613 -35.06 81.13 18.11
N LEU A 614 -34.39 82.10 17.48
CA LEU A 614 -33.89 83.33 18.14
C LEU A 614 -34.99 84.37 18.33
N LYS A 615 -36.03 84.32 17.50
CA LYS A 615 -37.14 85.27 17.46
C LYS A 615 -37.83 85.50 18.82
N PRO A 616 -38.16 84.48 19.64
CA PRO A 616 -38.75 84.69 20.96
C PRO A 616 -37.85 85.47 21.92
N GLY A 617 -36.53 85.25 21.86
CA GLY A 617 -35.55 85.97 22.68
C GLY A 617 -35.35 87.41 22.21
N LEU A 618 -35.34 87.64 20.89
CA LEU A 618 -35.32 88.97 20.28
C LEU A 618 -36.60 89.75 20.59
N ASP A 619 -37.77 89.13 20.44
CA ASP A 619 -39.06 89.75 20.74
C ASP A 619 -39.19 90.09 22.24
N LYS A 620 -38.64 89.24 23.11
CA LYS A 620 -38.53 89.53 24.56
C LYS A 620 -37.58 90.69 24.83
N ALA A 621 -36.38 90.70 24.24
CA ALA A 621 -35.44 91.80 24.40
C ALA A 621 -35.98 93.13 23.88
N VAL A 622 -36.72 93.12 22.76
CA VAL A 622 -37.41 94.29 22.21
C VAL A 622 -38.51 94.75 23.17
N LYS A 623 -39.34 93.84 23.71
CA LYS A 623 -40.33 94.18 24.75
C LYS A 623 -39.69 94.77 26.01
N ASP A 624 -38.62 94.16 26.51
CA ASP A 624 -37.91 94.62 27.72
C ASP A 624 -37.29 96.00 27.50
N LEU A 625 -36.72 96.28 26.30
CA LEU A 625 -36.24 97.61 25.91
C LEU A 625 -37.36 98.64 25.76
N THR A 626 -38.52 98.23 25.23
CA THR A 626 -39.69 99.11 25.05
C THR A 626 -40.35 99.42 26.38
N ALA A 627 -40.26 98.53 27.37
CA ALA A 627 -40.74 98.73 28.74
C ALA A 627 -39.77 99.56 29.62
N ALA A 628 -38.50 99.70 29.19
CA ALA A 628 -37.47 100.48 29.88
C ALA A 628 -37.32 101.92 29.34
N GLN A 629 -37.99 102.24 28.23
CA GLN A 629 -38.21 103.61 27.72
C GLN A 629 -39.55 104.13 28.22
#